data_AF-A0A8C7XG19-F1
#
_entry.id   AF-A0A8C7XG19-F1
#
_cell.length_a   1.000
_cell.length_b   1.000
_cell.length_c   1.000
_cell.angle_alpha   90.00
_cell.angle_beta   90.00
_cell.angle_gamma   90.00
#
_symmetry.space_group_name_H-M   'P 1'
#
loop_
_entity.id
_entity.type
_entity.pdbx_description
1 polymer ?
#
loop_
_entity_poly.entity_id
_entity_poly.type
_entity_poly.pdbx_seq_one_letter_code
_entity_poly.pdbx_strand_id
1 'polypeptide(L)'
;MKPAGLLLLLSAALCAAQRPEDGADAMNTRGCANLTLVLDNWKFAIVTQVKDLLLHDHNAVLPDYGRIQLLSEALGDLYKEFNSLKERLTELTARFDDVESFVDATRSGRKPPPPGAPHKEVPARPRGRKSKVVVRRIFRPSQD
;
A
#
# COMPACT_ATOMS: atom_id res chain seq x y z
N MET A 1 30.15 -55.34 35.05
CA MET A 1 31.58 -54.97 34.99
C MET A 1 31.68 -53.67 34.22
N LYS A 2 32.31 -52.65 34.82
CA LYS A 2 32.15 -51.23 34.45
C LYS A 2 32.89 -50.91 33.13
N PRO A 3 32.21 -50.48 32.04
CA PRO A 3 32.84 -50.17 30.76
C PRO A 3 33.70 -48.90 30.80
N ALA A 4 33.58 -48.09 31.86
CA ALA A 4 34.33 -46.85 32.04
C ALA A 4 35.86 -47.06 32.16
N GLY A 5 36.30 -48.20 32.71
CA GLY A 5 37.74 -48.48 32.86
C GLY A 5 38.45 -48.75 31.53
N LEU A 6 37.76 -49.38 30.57
CA LEU A 6 38.31 -49.67 29.25
C LEU A 6 38.42 -48.38 28.41
N LEU A 7 37.45 -47.49 28.55
CA LEU A 7 37.41 -46.20 27.84
C LEU A 7 38.50 -45.24 28.33
N LEU A 8 38.83 -45.28 29.63
CA LEU A 8 39.93 -44.52 30.23
C LEU A 8 41.32 -45.05 29.82
N LEU A 9 41.47 -46.36 29.66
CA LEU A 9 42.71 -46.96 29.16
C LEU A 9 42.94 -46.66 27.68
N LEU A 10 41.88 -46.65 26.87
CA LEU A 10 41.95 -46.29 25.45
C LEU A 10 42.29 -44.81 25.22
N SER A 11 41.76 -43.90 26.03
CA SER A 11 42.07 -42.47 25.92
C SER A 11 43.48 -42.12 26.41
N ALA A 12 43.96 -42.78 27.47
CA ALA A 12 45.34 -42.59 27.95
C ALA A 12 46.40 -43.11 26.95
N ALA A 13 46.14 -44.24 26.28
CA ALA A 13 47.03 -44.79 25.26
C ALA A 13 47.08 -43.90 23.99
N LEU A 14 45.98 -43.24 23.63
CA LEU A 14 45.94 -42.32 22.48
C LEU A 14 46.64 -40.99 22.79
N CYS A 15 46.58 -40.52 24.04
CA CYS A 15 47.28 -39.31 24.49
C CYS A 15 48.81 -39.48 24.60
N ALA A 16 49.32 -40.68 24.86
CA ALA A 16 50.76 -40.92 24.96
C ALA A 16 51.48 -40.99 23.58
N ALA A 17 50.71 -41.08 22.48
CA ALA A 17 51.23 -41.19 21.12
C ALA A 17 51.34 -39.85 20.37
N GLN A 18 50.76 -38.76 20.90
CA GLN A 18 50.90 -37.42 20.34
C GLN A 18 51.94 -36.63 21.12
N ARG A 19 53.22 -36.85 20.81
CA ARG A 19 54.22 -35.81 21.06
C ARG A 19 53.94 -34.65 20.08
N PRO A 20 53.85 -33.40 20.56
CA PRO A 20 53.82 -32.25 19.66
C PRO A 20 55.22 -32.07 19.08
N GLU A 21 55.39 -32.47 17.83
CA GLU A 21 56.49 -31.99 17.01
C GLU A 21 56.18 -30.54 16.64
N ASP A 22 57.12 -29.65 16.93
CA ASP A 22 57.10 -28.23 16.59
C ASP A 22 56.76 -28.04 15.10
N GLY A 23 55.55 -27.57 14.84
CA GLY A 23 54.99 -27.37 13.50
C GLY A 23 54.29 -26.03 13.35
N ALA A 24 54.82 -24.98 14.00
CA ALA A 24 54.26 -23.62 13.89
C ALA A 24 54.66 -22.89 12.58
N ASP A 25 55.55 -23.44 11.76
CA ASP A 25 56.13 -22.74 10.59
C ASP A 25 55.85 -23.42 9.22
N ALA A 26 54.87 -24.32 9.13
CA ALA A 26 54.56 -25.02 7.87
C ALA A 26 53.15 -24.76 7.30
N MET A 27 52.37 -23.85 7.88
CA MET A 27 50.95 -23.67 7.50
C MET A 27 50.61 -22.42 6.70
N ASN A 28 51.57 -21.61 6.24
CA ASN A 28 51.20 -20.44 5.42
C ASN A 28 52.14 -20.06 4.25
N THR A 29 53.23 -20.79 3.99
CA THR A 29 54.12 -20.41 2.89
C THR A 29 53.73 -21.00 1.53
N ARG A 30 52.77 -21.92 1.49
CA ARG A 30 52.20 -22.50 0.25
C ARG A 30 50.85 -21.85 -0.17
N GLY A 31 50.36 -20.89 0.62
CA GLY A 31 48.97 -20.42 0.59
C GLY A 31 48.77 -18.97 0.12
N CYS A 32 49.80 -18.27 -0.33
CA CYS A 32 49.64 -16.96 -0.97
C CYS A 32 49.13 -17.14 -2.41
N ALA A 33 47.90 -17.62 -2.57
CA ALA A 33 47.21 -17.43 -3.84
C ALA A 33 47.22 -15.93 -4.14
N ASN A 34 47.66 -15.56 -5.35
CA ASN A 34 47.69 -14.16 -5.77
C ASN A 34 46.33 -13.53 -5.44
N LEU A 35 46.32 -12.49 -4.60
CA LEU A 35 45.09 -11.85 -4.12
C LEU A 35 44.13 -11.54 -5.28
N THR A 36 44.67 -11.17 -6.44
CA THR A 36 43.91 -10.94 -7.66
C THR A 36 43.12 -12.18 -8.12
N LEU A 37 43.70 -13.38 -8.03
CA LEU A 37 43.03 -14.63 -8.41
C LEU A 37 41.93 -14.99 -7.41
N VAL A 38 42.20 -14.81 -6.11
CA VAL A 38 41.19 -15.01 -5.07
C VAL A 38 40.01 -14.07 -5.32
N LEU A 39 40.27 -12.77 -5.50
CA LEU A 39 39.24 -11.77 -5.77
C LEU A 39 38.47 -12.04 -7.07
N ASP A 40 39.14 -12.51 -8.12
CA ASP A 40 38.48 -12.86 -9.39
C ASP A 40 37.58 -14.09 -9.24
N ASN A 41 38.02 -15.11 -8.49
CA ASN A 41 37.20 -16.26 -8.16
C ASN A 41 35.96 -15.87 -7.33
N TRP A 42 36.12 -14.99 -6.34
CA TRP A 42 35.00 -14.46 -5.56
C TRP A 42 34.04 -13.65 -6.43
N LYS A 43 34.56 -12.78 -7.29
CA LYS A 43 33.76 -12.02 -8.27
C LYS A 43 32.95 -12.98 -9.14
N PHE A 44 33.58 -14.00 -9.70
CA PHE A 44 32.91 -14.98 -10.54
C PHE A 44 31.82 -15.73 -9.78
N ALA A 45 32.11 -16.19 -8.56
CA ALA A 45 31.15 -16.88 -7.70
C ALA A 45 29.93 -16.01 -7.40
N ILE A 46 30.14 -14.75 -7.00
CA ILE A 46 29.05 -13.81 -6.68
C ILE A 46 28.24 -13.49 -7.94
N VAL A 47 28.88 -13.12 -9.05
CA VAL A 47 28.17 -12.75 -10.28
C VAL A 47 27.38 -13.93 -10.83
N THR A 48 27.93 -15.14 -10.76
CA THR A 48 27.24 -16.35 -11.21
C THR A 48 26.03 -16.62 -10.33
N GLN A 49 26.17 -16.55 -9.00
CA GLN A 49 25.05 -16.75 -8.07
C GLN A 49 23.96 -15.69 -8.24
N VAL A 50 24.33 -14.41 -8.37
CA VAL A 50 23.37 -13.33 -8.58
C VAL A 50 22.65 -13.47 -9.92
N LYS A 51 23.38 -13.83 -10.98
CA LYS A 51 22.78 -14.10 -12.30
C LYS A 51 21.80 -15.28 -12.23
N ASP A 52 22.19 -16.35 -11.56
CA ASP A 52 21.36 -17.54 -11.39
C ASP A 52 20.07 -17.21 -10.62
N LEU A 53 20.20 -16.43 -9.54
CA LEU A 53 19.06 -15.93 -8.76
C LEU A 53 18.12 -15.07 -9.62
N LEU A 54 18.66 -14.16 -10.44
CA LEU A 54 17.83 -13.32 -11.32
C LEU A 54 17.14 -14.10 -12.46
N LEU A 55 17.75 -15.20 -12.93
CA LEU A 55 17.18 -16.00 -14.01
C LEU A 55 16.16 -17.02 -13.51
N HIS A 56 16.40 -17.63 -12.36
CA HIS A 56 15.61 -18.77 -11.87
C HIS A 56 14.69 -18.41 -10.70
N ASP A 57 15.03 -17.40 -9.90
CA ASP A 57 14.25 -16.97 -8.72
C ASP A 57 14.21 -15.43 -8.60
N HIS A 58 13.65 -14.80 -9.65
CA HIS A 58 13.58 -13.34 -9.72
C HIS A 58 12.72 -12.72 -8.60
N ASN A 59 11.84 -13.48 -7.97
CA ASN A 59 10.95 -13.02 -6.89
C ASN A 59 11.70 -12.77 -5.57
N ALA A 60 12.86 -13.39 -5.38
CA ALA A 60 13.71 -13.15 -4.21
C ALA A 60 14.42 -11.78 -4.24
N VAL A 61 14.56 -11.19 -5.43
CA VAL A 61 15.33 -9.94 -5.64
C VAL A 61 14.43 -8.80 -6.10
N LEU A 62 13.43 -9.08 -6.91
CA LEU A 62 12.51 -8.09 -7.45
C LEU A 62 11.14 -8.23 -6.79
N PRO A 63 10.50 -7.10 -6.41
CA PRO A 63 9.10 -7.11 -6.05
C PRO A 63 8.24 -7.76 -7.13
N ASP A 64 7.14 -8.41 -6.73
CA ASP A 64 6.18 -8.99 -7.68
C ASP A 64 5.41 -7.91 -8.44
N TYR A 65 6.03 -7.37 -9.49
CA TYR A 65 5.41 -6.36 -10.35
C TYR A 65 4.18 -6.89 -11.10
N GLY A 66 4.04 -8.22 -11.23
CA GLY A 66 2.83 -8.85 -11.78
C GLY A 66 1.56 -8.57 -10.96
N ARG A 67 1.69 -8.37 -9.63
CA ARG A 67 0.55 -8.02 -8.77
C ARG A 67 0.06 -6.59 -8.95
N ILE A 68 0.92 -5.69 -9.42
CA ILE A 68 0.58 -4.27 -9.56
C ILE A 68 -0.53 -4.08 -10.61
N GLN A 69 -0.51 -4.87 -11.69
CA GLN A 69 -1.55 -4.81 -12.73
C GLN A 69 -2.91 -5.26 -12.19
N LEU A 70 -2.95 -6.38 -11.46
CA LEU A 70 -4.18 -6.88 -10.83
C LEU A 70 -4.76 -5.89 -9.82
N LEU A 71 -3.90 -5.26 -9.02
CA LEU A 71 -4.32 -4.20 -8.09
C LEU A 71 -4.84 -2.96 -8.83
N SER A 72 -4.21 -2.59 -9.94
CA SER A 72 -4.65 -1.47 -10.77
C SER A 72 -6.02 -1.72 -11.39
N GLU A 73 -6.29 -2.95 -11.83
CA GLU A 73 -7.59 -3.36 -12.36
C GLU A 73 -8.67 -3.32 -11.27
N ALA A 74 -8.39 -3.92 -10.11
CA ALA A 74 -9.30 -3.88 -8.96
C ALA A 74 -9.61 -2.45 -8.48
N LEU A 75 -8.60 -1.56 -8.49
CA LEU A 75 -8.79 -0.13 -8.21
C LEU A 75 -9.67 0.56 -9.26
N GLY A 76 -9.48 0.22 -10.54
CA GLY A 76 -10.30 0.72 -11.63
C GLY A 76 -11.77 0.32 -11.48
N ASP A 77 -12.03 -0.92 -11.08
CA ASP A 77 -13.39 -1.42 -10.85
C ASP A 77 -14.03 -0.78 -9.61
N LEU A 78 -13.28 -0.63 -8.51
CA LEU A 78 -13.77 0.08 -7.33
C LEU A 78 -14.13 1.53 -7.64
N TYR A 79 -13.37 2.20 -8.51
CA TYR A 79 -13.68 3.56 -8.95
C TYR A 79 -15.00 3.63 -9.74
N LYS A 80 -15.31 2.62 -10.56
CA LYS A 80 -16.60 2.54 -11.26
C LYS A 80 -17.74 2.34 -10.27
N GLU A 81 -17.58 1.43 -9.31
CA GLU A 81 -18.59 1.18 -8.26
C GLU A 81 -18.83 2.43 -7.41
N PHE A 82 -17.77 3.14 -7.03
CA PHE A 82 -17.86 4.39 -6.30
C PHE A 82 -18.65 5.46 -7.08
N ASN A 83 -18.38 5.61 -8.38
CA ASN A 83 -19.15 6.54 -9.19
C ASN A 83 -20.61 6.11 -9.36
N SER A 84 -20.88 4.82 -9.53
CA SER A 84 -22.25 4.28 -9.51
C SER A 84 -22.97 4.61 -8.20
N LEU A 85 -22.29 4.46 -7.06
CA LEU A 85 -22.83 4.82 -5.76
C LEU A 85 -23.10 6.33 -5.65
N LYS A 86 -22.22 7.17 -6.20
CA LYS A 86 -22.45 8.62 -6.26
C LYS A 86 -23.69 8.96 -7.08
N GLU A 87 -23.89 8.34 -8.24
CA GLU A 87 -25.09 8.55 -9.05
C GLU A 87 -26.37 8.10 -8.33
N ARG A 88 -26.30 6.99 -7.57
CA ARG A 88 -27.43 6.56 -6.75
C ARG A 88 -27.73 7.52 -5.60
N LEU A 89 -26.70 8.13 -5.01
CA LEU A 89 -26.88 9.15 -3.98
C LEU A 89 -27.47 10.44 -4.55
N THR A 90 -27.00 10.90 -5.71
CA THR A 90 -27.57 12.09 -6.36
C THR A 90 -29.03 11.85 -6.77
N GLU A 91 -29.37 10.66 -7.28
CA GLU A 91 -30.76 10.28 -7.55
C GLU A 91 -31.58 10.30 -6.25
N LEU A 92 -31.09 9.68 -5.18
CA LEU A 92 -31.80 9.62 -3.91
C LEU A 92 -32.01 11.02 -3.31
N THR A 93 -31.01 11.91 -3.38
CA THR A 93 -31.14 13.30 -2.96
C THR A 93 -32.22 14.03 -3.76
N ALA A 94 -32.27 13.85 -5.08
CA ALA A 94 -33.32 14.43 -5.91
C ALA A 94 -34.72 13.93 -5.51
N ARG A 95 -34.87 12.64 -5.14
CA ARG A 95 -36.13 12.11 -4.61
C ARG A 95 -36.52 12.73 -3.28
N PHE A 96 -35.55 13.02 -2.41
CA PHE A 96 -35.82 13.71 -1.15
C PHE A 96 -36.28 15.15 -1.38
N ASP A 97 -35.68 15.87 -2.31
CA ASP A 97 -36.10 17.23 -2.68
C ASP A 97 -37.54 17.24 -3.23
N ASP A 98 -37.89 16.26 -4.09
CA ASP A 98 -39.26 16.09 -4.59
C ASP A 98 -40.25 15.85 -3.45
N VAL A 99 -39.91 14.97 -2.50
CA VAL A 99 -40.76 14.68 -1.33
C VAL A 99 -40.87 15.88 -0.40
N GLU A 100 -39.79 16.63 -0.15
CA GLU A 100 -39.82 17.87 0.62
C GLU A 100 -40.76 18.90 -0.04
N SER A 101 -40.68 19.05 -1.36
CA SER A 101 -41.57 19.95 -2.13
C SER A 101 -43.04 19.53 -2.04
N PHE A 102 -43.33 18.22 -2.04
CA PHE A 102 -44.68 17.69 -1.87
C PHE A 102 -45.23 17.97 -0.46
N VAL A 103 -44.40 17.78 0.56
CA VAL A 103 -44.75 18.10 1.94
C VAL A 103 -45.00 19.60 2.11
N ASP A 104 -44.20 20.46 1.49
CA ASP A 104 -44.41 21.91 1.49
C ASP A 104 -45.69 22.32 0.75
N ALA A 105 -46.00 21.70 -0.38
CA ALA A 105 -47.24 21.94 -1.13
C ALA A 105 -48.49 21.54 -0.33
N THR A 106 -48.45 20.39 0.35
CA THR A 106 -49.55 19.92 1.20
C THR A 106 -49.70 20.78 2.46
N ARG A 107 -48.61 21.17 3.11
CA ARG A 107 -48.60 22.07 4.27
C ARG A 107 -49.11 23.47 3.94
N SER A 108 -48.78 23.99 2.76
CA SER A 108 -49.26 25.31 2.30
C SER A 108 -50.73 25.31 1.85
N GLY A 109 -51.42 24.16 1.89
CA GLY A 109 -52.81 24.03 1.48
C GLY A 109 -53.04 24.28 -0.01
N ARG A 110 -51.98 24.27 -0.82
CA ARG A 110 -52.01 24.60 -2.24
C ARG A 110 -52.27 23.32 -3.03
N LYS A 111 -53.50 23.13 -3.49
CA LYS A 111 -53.90 22.02 -4.37
C LYS A 111 -52.96 21.97 -5.59
N PRO A 112 -52.32 20.81 -5.90
CA PRO A 112 -51.45 20.72 -7.06
C PRO A 112 -52.25 21.01 -8.34
N PRO A 113 -51.67 21.74 -9.31
CA PRO A 113 -52.35 22.01 -10.57
C PRO A 113 -52.62 20.70 -11.32
N PRO A 114 -53.78 20.56 -11.98
CA PRO A 114 -54.09 19.35 -12.74
C PRO A 114 -53.08 19.17 -13.89
N PRO A 115 -52.69 17.92 -14.21
CA PRO A 115 -51.83 17.66 -15.36
C PRO A 115 -52.53 18.11 -16.64
N GLY A 116 -51.94 19.06 -17.38
CA GLY A 116 -52.40 19.46 -18.72
C GLY A 116 -53.07 20.84 -18.85
N ALA A 117 -52.98 21.73 -17.87
CA ALA A 117 -53.48 23.11 -18.08
C ALA A 117 -52.51 23.91 -18.98
N PRO A 118 -52.98 24.51 -20.09
CA PRO A 118 -52.11 25.30 -20.96
C PRO A 118 -51.61 26.55 -20.24
N HIS A 119 -50.30 26.80 -20.35
CA HIS A 119 -49.66 28.04 -19.89
C HIS A 119 -50.32 29.24 -20.54
N LYS A 120 -51.14 29.98 -19.80
CA LYS A 120 -51.49 31.36 -20.14
C LYS A 120 -50.37 32.26 -19.65
N GLU A 121 -49.47 32.62 -20.56
CA GLU A 121 -48.61 33.80 -20.40
C GLU A 121 -49.51 35.03 -20.21
N VAL A 122 -49.31 35.72 -19.08
CA VAL A 122 -49.89 37.05 -18.83
C VAL A 122 -48.73 37.96 -18.43
N PRO A 123 -48.60 39.16 -19.03
CA PRO A 123 -47.32 39.85 -19.17
C PRO A 123 -46.87 40.57 -17.90
N ALA A 124 -45.56 40.80 -17.86
CA ALA A 124 -44.79 41.39 -16.77
C ALA A 124 -45.30 42.75 -16.29
N ARG A 125 -45.26 42.96 -14.96
CA ARG A 125 -45.37 44.29 -14.34
C ARG A 125 -44.19 44.51 -13.39
N PRO A 126 -43.48 45.65 -13.46
CA PRO A 126 -42.24 45.84 -12.73
C PRO A 126 -42.55 46.30 -11.29
N ARG A 127 -41.89 45.67 -10.30
CA ARG A 127 -41.90 46.17 -8.91
C ARG A 127 -40.51 46.04 -8.33
N GLY A 128 -39.74 47.12 -8.44
CA GLY A 128 -38.46 47.26 -7.77
C GLY A 128 -38.63 47.35 -6.26
N ARG A 129 -37.70 46.73 -5.52
CA ARG A 129 -37.35 47.14 -4.16
C ARG A 129 -35.90 46.74 -3.90
N LYS A 130 -35.02 47.73 -3.82
CA LYS A 130 -33.60 47.56 -3.50
C LYS A 130 -33.47 47.04 -2.07
N SER A 131 -32.86 45.87 -1.89
CA SER A 131 -32.50 45.34 -0.58
C SER A 131 -31.14 45.90 -0.17
N LYS A 132 -31.09 46.71 0.91
CA LYS A 132 -29.83 47.14 1.52
C LYS A 132 -29.30 45.99 2.37
N VAL A 133 -28.16 45.44 1.98
CA VAL A 133 -27.42 44.45 2.77
C VAL A 133 -26.63 45.17 3.86
N VAL A 134 -26.95 44.89 5.13
CA VAL A 134 -26.15 45.33 6.27
C VAL A 134 -25.09 44.25 6.53
N VAL A 135 -23.84 44.56 6.17
CA VAL A 135 -22.70 43.70 6.50
C VAL A 135 -22.24 44.04 7.92
N ARG A 136 -22.54 43.17 8.88
CA ARG A 136 -21.91 43.21 10.21
C ARG A 136 -20.54 42.54 10.12
N ARG A 137 -19.46 43.33 10.28
CA ARG A 137 -18.11 42.79 10.46
C ARG A 137 -18.00 42.19 11.87
N ILE A 138 -17.63 40.92 11.94
CA ILE A 138 -17.31 40.23 13.19
C ILE A 138 -15.80 40.34 13.40
N PHE A 139 -15.40 41.01 14.47
CA PHE A 139 -14.01 41.10 14.92
C PHE A 139 -13.71 39.86 15.78
N ARG A 140 -12.73 39.04 15.36
CA ARG A 140 -12.16 37.97 16.20
C ARG A 140 -10.90 38.53 16.88
N PRO A 141 -10.84 38.59 18.21
CA PRO A 141 -9.58 38.89 18.88
C PRO A 141 -8.62 37.70 18.76
N SER A 142 -7.37 38.01 18.48
CA SER A 142 -6.23 37.09 18.46
C SER A 142 -6.02 36.49 19.84
N GLN A 143 -5.71 35.20 19.88
CA GLN A 143 -5.39 34.43 21.08
C GLN A 143 -3.87 34.49 21.28
N ASP A 144 -3.42 35.07 22.40
CA ASP A 144 -2.05 34.98 22.90
C ASP A 144 -1.75 33.56 23.42
#